data_AF-W2ULK7-F1
#
_entry.id   AF-W2ULK7-F1
#
_cell.length_a   1.000
_cell.length_b   1.000
_cell.length_c   1.000
_cell.angle_alpha   90.00
_cell.angle_beta   90.00
_cell.angle_gamma   90.00
#
_symmetry.space_group_name_H-M   'P 1'
#
loop_
_entity.id
_entity.type
_entity.pdbx_description
1 polymer ?
#
loop_
_entity_poly.entity_id
_entity_poly.type
_entity_poly.pdbx_seq_one_letter_code
_entity_poly.pdbx_strand_id
1 'polypeptide(L)'
;MFNIKIINNFRYSGTLRKTDESGEWVINHNHTAEKNDLKSALLQIYTIGQVAFLDLGEKKIENYPYPTEKYGLLIRCHSTEVYYRYEEKGDIILTIDELGCYSIEVQNGTAVEIKLPELSIKN
;
A
#
# COMPACT_ATOMS: atom_id res chain seq x y z
N MET A 1 -10.57 4.45 -2.79
CA MET A 1 -9.54 5.08 -3.67
C MET A 1 -8.55 5.82 -2.81
N PHE A 2 -7.28 5.84 -3.22
CA PHE A 2 -6.20 6.45 -2.46
C PHE A 2 -5.22 7.20 -3.38
N ASN A 3 -4.53 8.15 -2.78
CA ASN A 3 -3.33 8.78 -3.35
C ASN A 3 -2.10 8.17 -2.67
N ILE A 4 -0.99 8.11 -3.40
CA ILE A 4 0.29 7.69 -2.86
C ILE A 4 1.42 8.59 -3.36
N LYS A 5 2.23 9.04 -2.41
CA LYS A 5 3.54 9.63 -2.63
C LYS A 5 4.61 8.62 -2.28
N ILE A 6 5.45 8.27 -3.25
CA ILE A 6 6.57 7.35 -3.09
C ILE A 6 7.85 8.19 -3.06
N ILE A 7 8.53 8.23 -1.92
CA ILE A 7 9.80 8.91 -1.73
C ILE A 7 10.92 7.86 -1.84
N ASN A 8 11.69 7.93 -2.91
CA ASN A 8 12.86 7.07 -3.14
C ASN A 8 14.11 7.93 -3.31
N ASN A 9 14.79 8.26 -2.20
CA ASN A 9 16.01 9.07 -2.23
C ASN A 9 17.28 8.25 -2.48
N PHE A 10 17.13 7.01 -2.95
CA PHE A 10 18.23 6.05 -3.05
C PHE A 10 18.28 5.39 -4.43
N ARG A 11 19.26 4.48 -4.59
CA ARG A 11 19.63 3.80 -5.84
C ARG A 11 18.57 2.85 -6.42
N TYR A 12 17.47 2.64 -5.71
CA TYR A 12 16.48 1.65 -6.10
C TYR A 12 15.67 2.12 -7.29
N SER A 13 15.17 1.17 -8.08
CA SER A 13 14.25 1.44 -9.16
C SER A 13 13.17 0.37 -9.19
N GLY A 14 12.05 0.67 -9.82
CA GLY A 14 10.90 -0.19 -9.77
C GLY A 14 9.75 0.31 -10.59
N THR A 15 8.59 -0.24 -10.33
CA THR A 15 7.36 0.08 -11.02
C THR A 15 6.19 0.12 -10.05
N LEU A 16 5.28 1.06 -10.27
CA LEU A 16 3.96 1.03 -9.67
C LEU A 16 2.97 0.69 -10.78
N ARG A 17 2.15 -0.34 -10.59
CA ARG A 17 1.18 -0.78 -11.57
C ARG A 17 -0.22 -0.79 -10.96
N LYS A 18 -1.22 -0.27 -11.67
CA LYS A 18 -2.63 -0.51 -11.31
C LYS A 18 -2.96 -1.99 -11.47
N THR A 19 -3.77 -2.56 -10.58
CA THR A 19 -4.17 -3.97 -10.72
C THR A 19 -5.44 -4.15 -11.55
N ASP A 20 -6.21 -3.09 -11.76
CA ASP A 20 -7.48 -3.07 -12.47
C ASP A 20 -7.40 -2.52 -13.91
N GLU A 21 -6.26 -1.92 -14.28
CA GLU A 21 -6.04 -1.29 -15.59
C GLU A 21 -4.65 -1.61 -16.14
N SER A 22 -4.51 -1.56 -17.47
CA SER A 22 -3.19 -1.57 -18.12
C SER A 22 -2.50 -0.22 -17.89
N GLY A 23 -1.57 -0.17 -16.94
CA GLY A 23 -0.79 1.04 -16.67
C GLY A 23 0.31 0.79 -15.66
N GLU A 24 1.54 1.09 -16.06
CA GLU A 24 2.74 0.98 -15.24
C GLU A 24 3.48 2.31 -15.22
N TRP A 25 3.92 2.73 -14.03
CA TRP A 25 4.73 3.92 -13.83
C TRP A 25 6.08 3.53 -13.30
N VAL A 26 7.12 4.04 -13.93
CA VAL A 26 8.50 3.82 -13.49
C VAL A 26 8.77 4.62 -12.22
N ILE A 27 9.33 3.94 -11.23
CA ILE A 27 9.93 4.55 -10.03
C ILE A 27 11.43 4.60 -10.28
N ASN A 28 11.95 5.80 -10.53
CA ASN A 28 13.37 6.04 -10.73
C ASN A 28 14.13 6.15 -9.41
N HIS A 29 15.45 5.98 -9.47
CA HIS A 29 16.34 6.28 -8.36
C HIS A 29 16.34 7.78 -8.03
N ASN A 30 16.56 8.13 -6.77
CA ASN A 30 16.63 9.53 -6.30
C ASN A 30 15.45 10.39 -6.76
N HIS A 31 14.25 9.82 -6.74
CA HIS A 31 13.05 10.42 -7.29
C HIS A 31 11.86 10.25 -6.33
N THR A 32 11.02 11.29 -6.29
CA THR A 32 9.73 11.23 -5.63
C THR A 32 8.64 11.13 -6.68
N ALA A 33 7.81 10.10 -6.62
CA ALA A 33 6.69 9.90 -7.53
C ALA A 33 5.37 10.08 -6.78
N GLU A 34 4.43 10.79 -7.39
CA GLU A 34 3.07 10.96 -6.85
C GLU A 34 2.06 10.38 -7.83
N LYS A 35 1.11 9.60 -7.30
CA LYS A 35 0.00 9.03 -8.06
C LYS A 35 -1.29 9.16 -7.28
N ASN A 36 -2.30 9.65 -7.97
CA ASN A 36 -3.60 9.94 -7.39
C ASN A 36 -4.63 8.96 -7.92
N ASP A 37 -5.73 8.84 -7.17
CA ASP A 37 -6.93 8.15 -7.63
C ASP A 37 -6.70 6.67 -7.96
N LEU A 38 -5.84 6.01 -7.19
CA LEU A 38 -5.64 4.57 -7.28
C LEU A 38 -6.75 3.83 -6.54
N LYS A 39 -7.25 2.73 -7.12
CA LYS A 39 -8.11 1.78 -6.39
C LYS A 39 -7.25 0.73 -5.72
N SER A 40 -6.51 0.01 -6.54
CA SER A 40 -5.55 -1.02 -6.12
C SER A 40 -4.28 -0.89 -6.96
N ALA A 41 -3.13 -1.17 -6.36
CA ALA A 41 -1.84 -1.06 -7.02
C ALA A 41 -0.85 -2.09 -6.50
N LEU A 42 0.14 -2.41 -7.33
CA LEU A 42 1.31 -3.20 -6.97
C LEU A 42 2.56 -2.33 -7.17
N LEU A 43 3.26 -2.04 -6.09
CA LEU A 43 4.60 -1.47 -6.14
C LEU A 43 5.59 -2.62 -6.16
N GLN A 44 6.41 -2.68 -7.19
CA GLN A 44 7.58 -3.57 -7.27
C GLN A 44 8.82 -2.70 -7.22
N ILE A 45 9.68 -2.90 -6.24
CA ILE A 45 11.04 -2.37 -6.29
C ILE A 45 11.99 -3.51 -6.62
N TYR A 46 12.77 -3.35 -7.68
CA TYR A 46 13.73 -4.37 -8.10
C TYR A 46 14.74 -4.61 -6.98
N THR A 47 15.13 -5.86 -6.78
CA THR A 47 16.05 -6.34 -5.73
C THR A 47 15.57 -6.25 -4.28
N ILE A 48 14.44 -5.58 -3.99
CA ILE A 48 13.87 -5.50 -2.63
C ILE A 48 12.64 -6.40 -2.50
N GLY A 49 11.57 -6.11 -3.24
CA GLY A 49 10.30 -6.80 -3.01
C GLY A 49 9.10 -6.04 -3.55
N GLN A 50 7.93 -6.49 -3.09
CA GLN A 50 6.63 -6.00 -3.55
C GLN A 50 5.80 -5.47 -2.38
N VAL A 51 5.08 -4.38 -2.63
CA VAL A 51 4.02 -3.88 -1.77
C VAL A 51 2.71 -3.90 -2.55
N ALA A 52 1.73 -4.65 -2.05
CA ALA A 52 0.39 -4.70 -2.62
C ALA A 52 -0.54 -3.75 -1.86
N PHE A 53 -1.27 -2.92 -2.60
CA PHE A 53 -2.32 -2.03 -2.10
C PHE A 53 -3.65 -2.54 -2.65
N LEU A 54 -4.49 -3.09 -1.77
CA LEU A 54 -5.72 -3.78 -2.16
C LEU A 54 -6.93 -3.02 -1.63
N ASP A 55 -7.74 -2.47 -2.53
CA ASP A 55 -9.01 -1.81 -2.18
C ASP A 55 -9.94 -2.80 -1.49
N LEU A 56 -10.47 -2.41 -0.33
CA LEU A 56 -11.51 -3.14 0.36
C LEU A 56 -12.89 -2.50 0.12
N GLY A 57 -12.95 -1.29 -0.45
CA GLY A 57 -14.16 -0.49 -0.47
C GLY A 57 -14.73 -0.36 0.94
N GLU A 58 -16.02 -0.61 1.11
CA GLU A 58 -16.68 -0.58 2.43
C GLU A 58 -16.47 -1.85 3.26
N LYS A 59 -15.88 -2.91 2.67
CA LYS A 59 -15.69 -4.20 3.35
C LYS A 59 -14.77 -4.01 4.56
N LYS A 60 -15.20 -4.56 5.70
CA LYS A 60 -14.37 -4.67 6.91
C LYS A 60 -13.70 -6.04 6.94
N ILE A 61 -12.47 -6.08 7.43
CA ILE A 61 -11.76 -7.34 7.68
C ILE A 61 -12.33 -7.94 8.96
N GLU A 62 -12.79 -9.19 8.87
CA GLU A 62 -13.32 -9.92 10.02
C GLU A 62 -12.28 -10.02 11.14
N ASN A 63 -12.71 -9.93 12.39
CA ASN A 63 -11.86 -9.88 13.59
C ASN A 63 -10.97 -8.63 13.74
N TYR A 64 -11.07 -7.66 12.82
CA TYR A 64 -10.41 -6.36 12.92
C TYR A 64 -11.48 -5.23 12.89
N PRO A 65 -12.19 -5.01 14.01
CA PRO A 65 -13.29 -4.03 14.08
C PRO A 65 -12.80 -2.57 14.04
N TYR A 66 -11.52 -2.35 14.33
CA TYR A 66 -10.83 -1.09 14.21
C TYR A 66 -9.78 -1.17 13.10
N PRO A 67 -9.58 -0.10 12.31
CA PRO A 67 -10.26 1.20 12.40
C PRO A 67 -11.73 1.19 11.91
N THR A 68 -12.47 2.27 12.08
CA THR A 68 -13.94 2.29 11.90
C THR A 68 -14.47 3.02 10.67
N GLU A 69 -13.62 3.82 10.01
CA GLU A 69 -13.94 4.71 8.90
C GLU A 69 -14.61 3.96 7.73
N LYS A 70 -15.27 4.68 6.80
CA LYS A 70 -16.11 4.03 5.80
C LYS A 70 -15.37 3.14 4.80
N TYR A 71 -14.26 3.60 4.21
CA TYR A 71 -13.52 2.86 3.19
C TYR A 71 -12.23 2.25 3.73
N GLY A 72 -11.76 1.16 3.13
CA GLY A 72 -10.56 0.44 3.57
C GLY A 72 -9.58 0.13 2.46
N LEU A 73 -8.31 0.03 2.83
CA LEU A 73 -7.19 -0.44 2.03
C LEU A 73 -6.40 -1.45 2.84
N LEU A 74 -6.12 -2.62 2.25
CA LEU A 74 -5.17 -3.57 2.81
C LEU A 74 -3.82 -3.39 2.12
N ILE A 75 -2.81 -3.01 2.90
CA ILE A 75 -1.43 -2.87 2.42
C ILE A 75 -0.65 -4.08 2.89
N ARG A 76 0.02 -4.78 1.96
CA ARG A 76 0.78 -5.99 2.28
C ARG A 76 2.20 -5.87 1.74
N CYS A 77 3.16 -6.15 2.60
CA CYS A 77 4.58 -6.21 2.26
C CYS A 77 5.23 -7.37 3.02
N HIS A 78 5.64 -8.42 2.31
CA HIS A 78 6.17 -9.64 2.91
C HIS A 78 5.25 -10.17 4.03
N SER A 79 5.74 -10.24 5.27
CA SER A 79 5.04 -10.74 6.45
C SER A 79 4.33 -9.64 7.26
N THR A 80 4.23 -8.42 6.73
CA THR A 80 3.60 -7.29 7.38
C THR A 80 2.36 -6.88 6.61
N GLU A 81 1.24 -6.81 7.33
CA GLU A 81 -0.03 -6.28 6.81
C GLU A 81 -0.47 -5.05 7.60
N VAL A 82 -0.93 -4.04 6.88
CA VAL A 82 -1.53 -2.85 7.45
C VAL A 82 -2.97 -2.74 6.97
N TYR A 83 -3.88 -2.63 7.93
CA TYR A 83 -5.27 -2.31 7.69
C TYR A 83 -5.47 -0.81 7.86
N TYR A 84 -5.69 -0.15 6.75
CA TYR A 84 -5.84 1.30 6.68
C TYR A 84 -7.28 1.65 6.30
N ARG A 85 -7.93 2.55 7.03
CA ARG A 85 -9.28 3.04 6.70
C ARG A 85 -9.37 4.55 6.72
N TYR A 86 -10.27 5.09 5.91
CA TYR A 86 -10.47 6.52 5.66
C TYR A 86 -11.92 6.80 5.22
N GLU A 87 -12.39 8.04 5.36
CA GLU A 87 -13.80 8.40 5.08
C GLU A 87 -14.10 8.70 3.62
N GLU A 88 -13.18 9.35 2.90
CA GLU A 88 -13.41 9.75 1.51
C GLU A 88 -12.33 9.17 0.58
N LYS A 89 -11.09 9.58 0.81
CA LYS A 89 -9.94 9.18 0.01
C LYS A 89 -8.74 8.96 0.92
N GLY A 90 -8.03 7.85 0.76
CA GLY A 90 -6.81 7.59 1.54
C GLY A 90 -5.63 8.37 0.99
N ASP A 91 -4.72 8.80 1.86
CA ASP A 91 -3.51 9.52 1.47
C ASP A 91 -2.29 8.96 2.21
N ILE A 92 -1.34 8.47 1.42
CA ILE A 92 -0.23 7.63 1.86
C ILE A 92 1.09 8.24 1.41
N ILE A 93 2.03 8.39 2.34
CA ILE A 93 3.43 8.61 2.03
C ILE A 93 4.17 7.31 2.30
N LEU A 94 4.74 6.70 1.25
CA LEU A 94 5.63 5.56 1.35
C LEU A 94 7.06 6.04 1.11
N THR A 95 7.94 5.80 2.08
CA THR A 95 9.36 6.13 1.99
C THR A 95 10.17 4.85 1.88
N ILE A 96 11.10 4.82 0.93
CA ILE A 96 12.12 3.78 0.79
C ILE A 96 13.40 4.33 1.41
N ASP A 97 13.97 3.62 2.40
CA ASP A 97 15.22 4.02 3.04
C ASP A 97 16.46 3.48 2.32
N GLU A 98 17.65 3.78 2.84
CA GLU A 98 18.93 3.38 2.23
C GLU A 98 19.18 1.88 2.22
N LEU A 99 18.48 1.13 3.09
CA LEU A 99 18.57 -0.32 3.23
C LEU A 99 17.49 -1.03 2.40
N GLY A 100 16.56 -0.28 1.80
CA GLY A 100 15.45 -0.81 1.05
C GLY A 100 14.25 -1.20 1.91
N CYS A 101 14.18 -0.71 3.14
CA CYS A 101 13.00 -0.88 3.97
C CYS A 101 11.93 0.15 3.58
N TYR A 102 10.67 -0.21 3.83
CA TYR A 102 9.52 0.65 3.59
C TYR A 102 8.99 1.18 4.91
N SER A 103 8.69 2.48 4.96
CA SER A 103 7.85 3.07 6.00
C SER A 103 6.63 3.72 5.36
N ILE A 104 5.47 3.57 6.00
CA ILE A 104 4.22 4.18 5.56
C ILE A 104 3.75 5.18 6.60
N GLU A 105 3.44 6.39 6.15
CA GLU A 105 2.74 7.42 6.92
C GLU A 105 1.38 7.67 6.26
N VAL A 106 0.31 7.58 7.04
CA VAL A 106 -1.05 7.92 6.56
C VAL A 106 -1.37 9.35 6.97
N GLN A 107 -1.75 10.19 5.99
CA GLN A 107 -2.03 11.61 6.23
C GLN A 107 -3.47 11.87 6.69
N ASN A 108 -4.36 10.90 6.47
CA ASN A 108 -5.75 10.95 6.92
C ASN A 108 -6.28 9.56 7.24
N GLY A 109 -7.32 9.48 8.07
CA GLY A 109 -7.84 8.21 8.57
C GLY A 109 -6.88 7.54 9.56
N THR A 110 -7.01 6.22 9.70
CA THR A 110 -6.28 5.45 10.71
C THR A 110 -5.73 4.17 10.09
N ALA A 111 -4.48 3.85 10.40
CA ALA A 111 -3.83 2.60 10.00
C ALA A 111 -3.40 1.81 11.24
N VAL A 112 -3.62 0.49 11.20
CA VAL A 112 -3.13 -0.43 12.22
C VAL A 112 -2.48 -1.63 11.57
N GLU A 113 -1.41 -2.14 12.18
CA GLU A 113 -0.86 -3.43 11.79
C GLU A 113 -1.84 -4.54 12.16
N ILE A 114 -2.00 -5.49 11.24
CA ILE A 114 -2.85 -6.67 11.42
C ILE A 114 -2.08 -7.92 11.01
N LYS A 115 -2.62 -9.10 11.32
CA LYS A 115 -2.06 -10.38 10.90
C LYS A 115 -3.11 -11.24 10.23
N LEU A 116 -2.86 -11.59 8.97
CA LEU A 116 -3.75 -12.47 8.21
C LEU A 116 -3.07 -13.82 7.98
N PRO A 117 -3.82 -14.95 8.04
CA PRO A 117 -3.28 -16.22 7.59
C PRO A 117 -3.01 -16.16 6.08
N GLU A 118 -1.77 -16.41 5.68
CA GLU A 118 -1.38 -16.40 4.26
C GLU A 118 -2.03 -17.53 3.46
N LEU A 119 -2.23 -18.67 4.11
CA LEU A 119 -2.90 -19.84 3.55
C LEU A 119 -3.77 -20.48 4.63
N SER A 120 -5.03 -20.73 4.28
CA SER A 120 -5.98 -21.46 5.13
C SER A 120 -6.54 -22.63 4.35
N ILE A 121 -6.53 -23.83 4.95
CA ILE A 121 -7.16 -25.02 4.41
C ILE A 121 -8.54 -25.16 5.08
N LYS A 122 -9.60 -25.27 4.27
CA LYS A 122 -10.94 -25.60 4.76
C LYS A 122 -11.26 -27.03 4.35
N ASN A 123 -11.73 -27.82 5.30
CA ASN A 123 -12.26 -29.18 5.08
C ASN A 123 -13.78 -29.14 5.08
#